data_AF-A0A7K3B7R5-F1
#
_entry.id   AF-A0A7K3B7R5-F1
#
_cell.length_a   1.000
_cell.length_b   1.000
_cell.length_c   1.000
_cell.angle_alpha   90.00
_cell.angle_beta   90.00
_cell.angle_gamma   90.00
#
_symmetry.space_group_name_H-M   'P 1'
#
loop_
_entity.id
_entity.type
_entity.pdbx_description
1 polymer ?
#
loop_
_entity_poly.entity_id
_entity_poly.type
_entity_poly.pdbx_seq_one_letter_code
_entity_poly.pdbx_strand_id
1 'polypeptide(L)' 'MPRPNRFYNVIRIGPVKVGTYHDGRGHTRHTAACTAPGCGFSTDYRDRSGAELAARTHRCHP' A
#
# COMPACT_ATOMS: atom_id res chain seq x y z
N MET A 1 -21.06 -14.30 0.46
CA MET A 1 -20.46 -13.60 -0.69
C MET A 1 -19.03 -13.20 -0.31
N PRO A 2 -17.97 -13.59 -1.03
CA PRO A 2 -16.63 -13.09 -0.75
C PRO A 2 -16.67 -11.57 -0.91
N ARG A 3 -16.42 -10.82 0.16
CA ARG A 3 -16.26 -9.37 0.06
C ARG A 3 -15.09 -9.18 -0.90
N PRO A 4 -15.22 -8.41 -1.98
CA PRO A 4 -14.07 -8.20 -2.86
C PRO A 4 -12.96 -7.65 -1.97
N ASN A 5 -11.77 -8.26 -2.00
CA ASN A 5 -10.55 -7.81 -1.32
C ASN A 5 -10.13 -6.44 -1.88
N ARG A 6 -11.02 -5.46 -1.79
CA ARG A 6 -10.83 -4.09 -2.21
C ARG A 6 -9.97 -3.45 -1.15
N PHE A 7 -8.92 -2.81 -1.62
CA PHE A 7 -8.20 -1.87 -0.80
C PHE A 7 -9.18 -0.79 -0.35
N TYR A 8 -9.31 -0.63 0.96
CA TYR A 8 -10.04 0.44 1.62
C TYR A 8 -9.05 1.34 2.34
N ASN A 9 -9.48 2.55 2.71
CA ASN A 9 -8.62 3.52 3.38
C ASN A 9 -7.31 3.76 2.60
N VAL A 10 -7.47 3.98 1.29
CA VAL A 10 -6.36 4.23 0.38
C VAL A 10 -5.97 5.69 0.49
N ILE A 11 -4.73 5.95 0.88
CA ILE A 11 -4.14 7.29 0.93
C ILE A 11 -3.03 7.38 -0.11
N ARG A 12 -2.75 8.60 -0.57
CA ARG A 12 -1.66 8.86 -1.51
C ARG A 12 -0.63 9.76 -0.84
N ILE A 13 0.60 9.26 -0.75
CA ILE A 13 1.76 9.96 -0.22
C ILE A 13 2.73 10.15 -1.39
N GLY A 14 2.70 11.33 -2.00
CA GLY A 14 3.46 11.63 -3.22
C GLY A 14 3.10 10.70 -4.38
N PRO A 15 4.08 10.03 -5.02
CA PRO A 15 3.81 9.05 -6.08
C PRO A 15 3.32 7.69 -5.54
N VAL A 16 3.35 7.46 -4.22
CA VAL A 16 3.00 6.18 -3.60
C VAL A 16 1.56 6.19 -3.10
N LYS A 17 0.82 5.11 -3.37
CA LYS A 17 -0.49 4.83 -2.79
C LYS A 17 -0.32 3.79 -1.67
N VAL A 18 -0.87 4.09 -0.50
CA VAL A 18 -0.95 3.15 0.62
C VAL A 18 -2.40 2.71 0.76
N GLY A 19 -2.67 1.42 0.62
CA GLY A 19 -4.01 0.84 0.73
C GLY A 19 -4.07 -0.21 1.82
N THR A 20 -5.19 -0.28 2.53
CA THR A 20 -5.44 -1.34 3.52
C THR A 20 -6.34 -2.40 2.90
N TYR A 21 -6.06 -3.68 3.10
CA TYR A 21 -6.92 -4.78 2.67
C TYR A 21 -6.97 -5.86 3.72
N HIS A 22 -8.01 -6.69 3.65
CA HIS A 22 -8.07 -7.92 4.43
C HIS A 22 -7.61 -9.07 3.55
N ASP A 23 -6.69 -9.86 4.08
CA ASP A 23 -6.34 -11.12 3.48
C ASP A 23 -7.49 -12.13 3.59
N GLY A 24 -7.47 -13.18 2.76
CA GLY A 24 -8.42 -14.30 2.84
C GLY A 24 -8.48 -14.99 4.21
N ARG A 25 -7.48 -14.78 5.07
CA ARG A 25 -7.44 -15.26 6.47
C ARG A 25 -7.98 -14.26 7.50
N GLY A 26 -8.50 -13.11 7.10
CA GLY A 26 -9.06 -12.08 7.98
C GLY A 26 -8.04 -11.12 8.61
N HIS A 27 -6.76 -11.22 8.24
CA HIS A 27 -5.73 -10.28 8.70
C HIS A 27 -5.80 -8.98 7.91
N THR A 28 -5.79 -7.86 8.63
CA THR A 28 -5.57 -6.53 8.03
C THR A 28 -4.12 -6.41 7.60
N ARG A 29 -3.90 -6.03 6.35
CA ARG A 29 -2.59 -5.71 5.78
C ARG A 29 -2.64 -4.37 5.07
N HIS A 30 -1.48 -3.75 4.97
CA HIS A 30 -1.29 -2.42 4.42
C HIS A 30 -0.24 -2.48 3.33
N THR A 31 -0.64 -2.23 2.09
CA THR A 31 0.27 -2.23 0.94
C THR A 31 0.62 -0.80 0.56
N ALA A 32 1.91 -0.50 0.38
CA ALA A 32 2.39 0.74 -0.22
C ALA A 32 2.93 0.44 -1.63
N ALA A 33 2.37 1.08 -2.65
CA ALA A 33 2.75 0.88 -4.05
C ALA A 33 2.98 2.23 -4.76
N CYS A 34 4.15 2.39 -5.38
CA CYS A 34 4.47 3.55 -6.20
C CYS A 34 3.71 3.45 -7.53
N THR A 35 2.97 4.51 -7.85
CA THR A 35 2.19 4.64 -9.09
C THR A 35 2.96 5.37 -10.19
N ALA A 36 4.21 5.72 -9.95
CA ALA A 36 5.07 6.30 -10.98
C ALA A 36 5.43 5.24 -12.02
N PRO A 37 5.37 5.57 -13.33
CA PRO A 37 5.82 4.68 -14.38
C PRO A 37 7.32 4.41 -14.23
N GLY A 38 7.74 3.15 -14.28
CA GLY A 38 9.15 2.74 -14.24
C GLY A 38 9.73 2.38 -12.87
N CYS A 39 9.10 2.78 -11.76
CA CYS A 39 9.68 2.53 -10.43
C CYS A 39 9.44 1.12 -9.87
N GLY A 40 8.24 0.55 -10.08
CA GLY A 40 7.90 -0.82 -9.65
C GLY A 40 7.85 -1.05 -8.13
N PHE A 41 8.03 -0.02 -7.30
CA PHE A 41 8.04 -0.14 -5.84
C PHE A 41 6.68 -0.60 -5.32
N SER A 42 6.64 -1.75 -4.67
CA SER A 42 5.46 -2.29 -3.98
C SER A 42 5.88 -3.08 -2.75
N THR A 43 5.26 -2.80 -1.62
CA THR A 43 5.61 -3.39 -0.31
C THR A 43 4.34 -3.65 0.50
N ASP A 44 4.34 -4.72 1.27
CA ASP A 44 3.21 -5.10 2.14
C ASP A 44 3.66 -5.14 3.60
N TYR A 45 2.88 -4.51 4.47
CA TYR A 45 3.13 -4.41 5.90
C TYR A 45 1.92 -4.87 6.70
N ARG A 46 2.17 -5.41 7.89
CA ARG A 46 1.11 -5.72 8.87
C ARG A 46 0.58 -4.46 9.56
N ASP A 47 1.41 -3.42 9.63
CA ASP A 47 1.10 -2.17 10.32
C ASP A 47 0.98 -1.01 9.35
N ARG A 48 -0.07 -0.18 9.53
CA ARG A 48 -0.32 1.00 8.70
C ARG A 48 0.85 1.96 8.72
N SER A 49 1.39 2.22 9.91
CA SER A 49 2.49 3.15 10.11
C SER A 49 3.75 2.72 9.35
N GLY A 50 4.00 1.41 9.20
CA GLY A 50 5.10 0.90 8.39
C GLY A 50 4.92 1.19 6.90
N ALA A 51 3.72 0.95 6.37
CA ALA A 51 3.40 1.26 4.98
C ALA A 51 3.43 2.77 4.70
N GLU A 52 2.95 3.59 5.63
CA GLU A 52 3.01 5.05 5.55
C GLU A 52 4.43 5.58 5.63
N LEU A 53 5.27 5.04 6.51
CA LEU A 53 6.67 5.41 6.62
C LEU A 53 7.42 5.07 5.32
N ALA A 54 7.26 3.86 4.81
CA ALA A 54 7.85 3.43 3.55
C ALA A 54 7.44 4.35 2.39
N ALA A 55 6.17 4.73 2.33
CA ALA A 55 5.65 5.65 1.33
C ALA A 55 6.23 7.07 1.47
N ARG A 56 6.43 7.57 2.70
CA ARG A 56 7.04 8.89 2.95
C ARG A 56 8.52 8.93 2.64
N THR A 57 9.25 7.84 2.90
CA THR A 57 10.69 7.74 2.64
C THR A 57 11.02 7.34 1.21
N HIS A 58 10.02 6.88 0.44
CA HIS A 58 10.21 6.46 -0.93
C HIS A 58 10.55 7.66 -1.84
N ARG A 59 11.78 7.69 -2.33
CA ARG A 59 12.17 8.57 -3.45
C ARG A 59 12.00 7.81 -4.75
N CYS A 60 11.00 8.22 -5.53
CA CYS A 60 10.85 7.73 -6.88
C CYS A 60 11.98 8.31 -7.75
N HIS A 61 12.85 7.44 -8.25
CA HIS A 61 13.70 7.74 -9.41
C HIS A 61 13.11 6.96 -10.60
N PRO A 62 12.80 7.64 -11.72
CA PRO A 62 12.25 7.01 -12.92
C PRO A 62 13.28 6.11 -13.62
#